data_AF-A0A9P7J6Y4-F1
#
_entry.id   AF-A0A9P7J6Y4-F1
#
_cell.length_a   1.000
_cell.length_b   1.000
_cell.length_c   1.000
_cell.angle_alpha   90.00
_cell.angle_beta   90.00
_cell.angle_gamma   90.00
#
_symmetry.space_group_name_H-M   'P 1'
#
loop_
_entity.id
_entity.type
_entity.pdbx_description
1 polymer ?
#
loop_
_entity_poly.entity_id
_entity_poly.type
_entity_poly.pdbx_seq_one_letter_code
_entity_poly.pdbx_strand_id
1 'polypeptide(L)'
;KTNIHIVAGDLIFDPNRITFMTLHFDVANHLHKDREAFKLTNIYGNPARERFLTIYTKHQCSSVRNSFHELLRDSVIGDDTSTLSDFIYDCSNRFRRAGGNSDLGHPVRTRLAILHRFAYENPHLLDWAEEEDESLSTPSAEDAKDSPIGEPLKKKRKRGQGGRTTKGEDFWSKVEMWFEARQKQWGDSWGTPGWTAYVCLTVWLHIKLT
;
A
#
# COMPACT_ATOMS: atom_id res chain seq x y z
N LYS A 1 -7.15 -6.47 20.07
CA LYS A 1 -7.66 -6.76 18.71
C LYS A 1 -6.45 -6.84 17.79
N THR A 2 -6.28 -7.93 17.05
CA THR A 2 -5.23 -8.04 16.01
C THR A 2 -5.59 -7.09 14.90
N ASN A 3 -4.82 -6.02 14.73
CA ASN A 3 -5.08 -5.05 13.69
C ASN A 3 -4.25 -5.41 12.46
N ILE A 4 -4.78 -6.31 11.64
CA ILE A 4 -4.16 -6.76 10.38
C ILE A 4 -3.80 -5.58 9.49
N HIS A 5 -4.59 -4.50 9.54
CA HIS A 5 -4.31 -3.24 8.88
C HIS A 5 -2.98 -2.61 9.33
N ILE A 6 -2.67 -2.63 10.64
CA ILE A 6 -1.40 -2.11 11.17
C ILE A 6 -0.23 -2.98 10.68
N VAL A 7 -0.39 -4.31 10.69
CA VAL A 7 0.65 -5.22 10.20
C VAL A 7 0.91 -5.00 8.71
N ALA A 8 -0.16 -4.84 7.91
CA ALA A 8 -0.06 -4.50 6.50
C ALA A 8 0.57 -3.11 6.29
N GLY A 9 0.25 -2.13 7.14
CA GLY A 9 0.86 -0.79 7.17
C GLY A 9 2.36 -0.84 7.43
N ASP A 10 2.79 -1.55 8.48
CA ASP A 10 4.21 -1.70 8.80
C ASP A 10 4.96 -2.41 7.66
N LEU A 11 4.37 -3.46 7.08
CA LEU A 11 4.99 -4.21 5.99
C LEU A 11 5.03 -3.43 4.67
N ILE A 12 3.99 -2.65 4.32
CA ILE A 12 4.04 -1.80 3.12
C ILE A 12 5.08 -0.70 3.28
N PHE A 13 5.39 -0.31 4.52
CA PHE A 13 6.37 0.73 4.86
C PHE A 13 7.80 0.20 5.04
N ASP A 14 8.02 -1.11 4.90
CA ASP A 14 9.35 -1.75 4.95
C ASP A 14 10.31 -1.11 3.92
N PRO A 15 11.50 -0.63 4.33
CA PRO A 15 12.46 0.01 3.43
C PRO A 15 12.98 -0.90 2.30
N ASN A 16 12.89 -2.22 2.44
CA ASN A 16 13.40 -3.16 1.44
C ASN A 16 12.29 -3.74 0.55
N ARG A 17 11.03 -3.37 0.78
CA ARG A 17 9.90 -3.89 0.01
C ARG A 17 9.82 -3.24 -1.36
N ILE A 18 10.02 -4.06 -2.39
CA ILE A 18 9.75 -3.72 -3.79
C ILE A 18 8.50 -4.41 -4.34
N THR A 19 7.93 -5.37 -3.60
CA THR A 19 6.72 -6.12 -3.96
C THR A 19 5.52 -5.68 -3.12
N PHE A 20 4.45 -5.28 -3.80
CA PHE A 20 3.21 -4.74 -3.27
C PHE A 20 2.02 -5.67 -3.54
N MET A 21 2.00 -6.35 -4.70
CA MET A 21 0.90 -7.23 -5.11
C MET A 21 0.81 -8.48 -4.23
N THR A 22 1.94 -8.91 -3.68
CA THR A 22 2.07 -10.08 -2.80
C THR A 22 2.05 -9.75 -1.31
N LEU A 23 1.75 -8.50 -0.91
CA LEU A 23 1.73 -8.06 0.49
C LEU A 23 0.91 -8.97 1.42
N HIS A 24 -0.21 -9.49 0.93
CA HIS A 24 -1.08 -10.37 1.71
C HIS A 24 -0.44 -11.71 2.10
N PHE A 25 0.50 -12.23 1.30
CA PHE A 25 1.26 -13.42 1.66
C PHE A 25 2.19 -13.15 2.84
N ASP A 26 2.87 -12.00 2.83
CA ASP A 26 3.77 -11.61 3.91
C ASP A 26 3.02 -11.33 5.21
N VAL A 27 1.87 -10.66 5.12
CA VAL A 27 0.98 -10.45 6.27
C VAL A 27 0.49 -11.80 6.80
N ALA A 28 0.02 -12.71 5.95
CA ALA A 28 -0.44 -14.03 6.38
C ALA A 28 0.67 -14.85 7.06
N ASN A 29 1.89 -14.80 6.52
CA ASN A 29 3.07 -15.44 7.10
C ASN A 29 3.40 -14.87 8.47
N HIS A 30 3.35 -13.54 8.64
CA HIS A 30 3.57 -12.87 9.92
C HIS A 30 2.50 -13.28 10.95
N LEU A 31 1.22 -13.25 10.57
CA LEU A 31 0.12 -13.67 11.44
C LEU A 31 0.24 -15.15 11.86
N HIS A 32 0.77 -16.02 10.99
CA HIS A 32 0.96 -17.43 11.30
C HIS A 32 2.09 -17.65 12.30
N LYS A 33 3.24 -16.99 12.08
CA LYS A 33 4.41 -17.07 12.98
C LYS A 33 4.06 -16.58 14.38
N ASP A 34 3.34 -15.47 14.47
CA ASP A 34 3.02 -14.81 15.75
C ASP A 34 1.56 -15.06 16.19
N ARG A 35 0.99 -16.20 15.78
CA ARG A 35 -0.41 -16.54 16.03
C ARG A 35 -0.81 -16.49 17.50
N GLU A 36 0.12 -16.78 18.41
CA GLU A 36 -0.12 -16.70 19.86
C GLU A 36 -0.24 -15.25 20.33
N ALA A 37 0.71 -14.39 19.93
CA ALA A 37 0.70 -12.97 20.23
C ALA A 37 -0.55 -12.27 19.67
N PHE A 38 -1.00 -12.72 18.49
CA PHE A 38 -2.22 -12.24 17.84
C PHE A 38 -3.50 -12.95 18.30
N LYS A 39 -3.42 -13.91 19.24
CA LYS A 39 -4.58 -14.68 19.74
C LYS A 39 -5.39 -15.38 18.62
N LEU A 40 -4.69 -15.88 17.60
CA LEU A 40 -5.24 -16.59 16.42
C LEU A 40 -5.07 -18.11 16.52
N THR A 41 -4.70 -18.64 17.68
CA THR A 41 -4.45 -20.08 17.90
C THR A 41 -5.67 -20.96 17.60
N ASN A 42 -6.88 -20.42 17.73
CA ASN A 42 -8.13 -21.12 17.41
C ASN A 42 -8.55 -21.03 15.93
N ILE A 43 -7.84 -20.23 15.12
CA ILE A 43 -8.08 -20.10 13.68
C ILE A 43 -7.25 -21.15 12.95
N TYR A 44 -5.95 -21.20 13.24
CA TYR A 44 -5.04 -22.13 12.59
C TYR A 44 -5.35 -23.58 12.98
N GLY A 45 -5.41 -24.46 11.98
CA GLY A 45 -5.88 -25.85 12.10
C GLY A 45 -7.36 -26.04 11.78
N ASN A 46 -8.13 -24.97 11.54
CA ASN A 46 -9.52 -25.04 11.07
C ASN A 46 -9.64 -24.44 9.64
N PRO A 47 -9.86 -25.28 8.60
CA PRO A 47 -9.86 -24.81 7.20
C PRO A 47 -10.88 -23.70 6.90
N ALA A 48 -12.06 -23.74 7.53
CA ALA A 48 -13.09 -22.73 7.32
C ALA A 48 -12.67 -21.37 7.91
N ARG A 49 -12.09 -21.37 9.12
CA ARG A 49 -11.60 -20.15 9.78
C ARG A 49 -10.37 -19.58 9.06
N GLU A 50 -9.46 -20.44 8.62
CA GLU A 50 -8.29 -20.01 7.83
C GLU A 50 -8.69 -19.38 6.49
N ARG A 51 -9.71 -19.94 5.81
CA ARG A 51 -10.27 -19.34 4.59
C ARG A 51 -10.81 -17.94 4.87
N PHE A 52 -11.56 -17.77 5.96
CA PHE A 52 -12.11 -16.47 6.35
C PHE A 52 -11.01 -15.45 6.69
N LEU A 53 -9.99 -15.87 7.45
CA LEU A 53 -8.82 -15.04 7.76
C LEU A 53 -8.08 -14.62 6.48
N THR A 54 -7.95 -15.52 5.52
CA THR A 54 -7.29 -15.24 4.24
C THR A 54 -8.03 -14.16 3.44
N ILE A 55 -9.35 -14.28 3.31
CA ILE A 55 -10.19 -13.28 2.62
C ILE A 55 -10.05 -11.92 3.31
N TYR A 56 -10.21 -11.89 4.63
CA TYR A 56 -10.09 -10.66 5.41
C TYR A 56 -8.70 -10.03 5.30
N THR A 57 -7.63 -10.84 5.30
CA THR A 57 -6.25 -10.38 5.14
C THR A 57 -6.03 -9.74 3.77
N LYS A 58 -6.52 -10.38 2.70
CA LYS A 58 -6.44 -9.81 1.33
C LYS A 58 -7.16 -8.45 1.25
N HIS A 59 -8.36 -8.36 1.82
CA HIS A 59 -9.11 -7.11 1.86
C HIS A 59 -8.35 -5.99 2.59
N GLN A 60 -7.79 -6.27 3.77
CA GLN A 60 -6.99 -5.28 4.51
C GLN A 60 -5.74 -4.85 3.75
N CYS A 61 -5.05 -5.77 3.10
CA CYS A 61 -3.87 -5.44 2.29
C CYS A 61 -4.23 -4.57 1.09
N SER A 62 -5.33 -4.88 0.40
CA SER A 62 -5.83 -4.05 -0.70
C SER A 62 -6.17 -2.64 -0.22
N SER A 63 -6.87 -2.52 0.91
CA SER A 63 -7.22 -1.22 1.49
C SER A 63 -5.98 -0.39 1.85
N VAL A 64 -4.96 -1.00 2.45
CA VAL A 64 -3.69 -0.33 2.78
C VAL A 64 -2.95 0.13 1.52
N ARG A 65 -2.85 -0.73 0.50
CA ARG A 65 -2.23 -0.36 -0.79
C ARG A 65 -2.97 0.78 -1.47
N ASN A 66 -4.30 0.71 -1.52
CA ASN A 66 -5.13 1.77 -2.11
C ASN A 66 -4.91 3.09 -1.37
N SER A 67 -4.91 3.07 -0.03
CA SER A 67 -4.65 4.27 0.76
C SER A 67 -3.25 4.84 0.50
N PHE A 68 -2.24 3.98 0.33
CA PHE A 68 -0.88 4.41 0.03
C PHE A 68 -0.75 4.97 -1.40
N HIS A 69 -1.44 4.35 -2.37
CA HIS A 69 -1.52 4.84 -3.74
C HIS A 69 -2.21 6.20 -3.82
N GLU A 70 -3.32 6.40 -3.10
CA GLU A 70 -4.01 7.70 -3.05
C GLU A 70 -3.11 8.79 -2.47
N LEU A 71 -2.33 8.48 -1.43
CA LEU A 71 -1.40 9.44 -0.83
C LEU A 71 -0.27 9.81 -1.82
N LEU A 72 0.26 8.84 -2.55
CA LEU A 72 1.20 9.09 -3.65
C LEU A 72 0.58 9.99 -4.73
N ARG A 73 -0.61 9.64 -5.21
CA ARG A 73 -1.32 10.44 -6.22
C ARG A 73 -1.53 11.87 -5.76
N ASP A 74 -2.12 12.06 -4.59
CA ASP A 74 -2.49 13.37 -4.09
C ASP A 74 -1.24 14.23 -3.79
N SER A 75 -0.08 13.61 -3.50
CA SER A 75 1.19 14.32 -3.36
C SER A 75 1.78 14.87 -4.66
N VAL A 76 1.47 14.26 -5.82
CA VAL A 76 2.07 14.63 -7.11
C VAL A 76 1.09 15.23 -8.13
N ILE A 77 -0.21 15.01 -7.97
CA ILE A 77 -1.26 15.47 -8.88
C ILE A 77 -2.35 16.19 -8.08
N GLY A 78 -2.74 17.37 -8.55
CA GLY A 78 -3.86 18.14 -8.03
C GLY A 78 -3.45 19.53 -7.57
N ASP A 79 -4.37 20.24 -6.92
CA ASP A 79 -4.11 21.57 -6.36
C ASP A 79 -3.36 21.48 -5.01
N ASP A 80 -3.43 20.32 -4.35
CA ASP A 80 -2.87 20.04 -3.02
C ASP A 80 -1.57 19.20 -3.08
N THR A 81 -0.75 19.37 -4.14
CA THR A 81 0.56 18.68 -4.21
C THR A 81 1.43 19.06 -3.01
N SER A 82 2.19 18.10 -2.50
CA SER A 82 2.98 18.27 -1.28
C SER A 82 4.48 18.14 -1.53
N THR A 83 5.28 18.72 -0.64
CA THR A 83 6.73 18.53 -0.71
C THR A 83 7.10 17.10 -0.35
N LEU A 84 8.28 16.63 -0.78
CA LEU A 84 8.76 15.31 -0.37
C LEU A 84 8.80 15.15 1.16
N SER A 85 9.11 16.21 1.89
CA SER A 85 9.14 16.19 3.36
C SER A 85 7.74 15.95 3.94
N ASP A 86 6.74 16.67 3.43
CA ASP A 86 5.34 16.54 3.87
C ASP A 86 4.78 15.16 3.50
N PHE A 87 5.03 14.69 2.27
CA PHE A 87 4.67 13.35 1.83
C PHE A 87 5.25 12.27 2.75
N ILE A 88 6.54 12.35 3.07
CA ILE A 88 7.22 11.40 3.96
C ILE A 88 6.59 11.44 5.36
N TYR A 89 6.30 12.63 5.88
CA TYR A 89 5.66 12.81 7.18
C TYR A 89 4.25 12.19 7.21
N ASP A 90 3.42 12.47 6.20
CA ASP A 90 2.07 11.93 6.08
C ASP A 90 2.06 10.40 5.96
N CYS A 91 2.95 9.84 5.14
CA CYS A 91 3.09 8.39 5.05
C CYS A 91 3.45 7.77 6.42
N SER A 92 4.35 8.42 7.16
CA SER A 92 4.82 7.93 8.46
C SER A 92 3.72 7.99 9.51
N ASN A 93 2.88 9.02 9.48
CA ASN A 93 1.74 9.13 10.38
C ASN A 93 0.66 8.08 10.10
N ARG A 94 0.46 7.70 8.84
CA ARG A 94 -0.61 6.77 8.47
C ARG A 94 -0.22 5.29 8.55
N PHE A 95 0.99 4.93 8.13
CA PHE A 95 1.36 3.53 7.95
C PHE A 95 2.31 2.99 9.02
N ARG A 96 3.04 3.84 9.75
CA ARG A 96 3.99 3.39 10.77
C ARG A 96 3.32 3.26 12.12
N ARG A 97 3.42 2.09 12.75
CA ARG A 97 2.87 1.81 14.09
C ARG A 97 3.34 2.73 15.22
N ALA A 98 4.51 3.36 15.09
CA ALA A 98 5.13 4.18 16.15
C ALA A 98 4.75 5.67 16.16
N GLY A 99 3.92 6.16 15.22
CA GLY A 99 3.58 7.60 15.12
C GLY A 99 4.74 8.49 14.65
N GLY A 100 4.45 9.65 14.05
CA GLY A 100 5.37 10.45 13.21
C GLY A 100 6.59 11.12 13.85
N ASN A 101 6.89 10.88 15.13
CA ASN A 101 7.92 11.66 15.85
C ASN A 101 9.30 10.99 15.96
N SER A 102 9.48 9.72 15.57
CA SER A 102 10.83 9.13 15.51
C SER A 102 11.46 9.35 14.14
N ASP A 103 12.73 9.78 14.11
CA ASP A 103 13.50 9.99 12.88
C ASP A 103 13.35 8.76 11.98
N LEU A 104 12.91 8.99 10.75
CA LEU A 104 12.74 7.91 9.80
C LEU A 104 14.12 7.44 9.38
N GLY A 105 14.39 6.15 9.54
CA GLY A 105 15.65 5.59 9.06
C GLY A 105 15.91 6.01 7.61
N HIS A 106 17.16 6.36 7.30
CA HIS A 106 17.56 6.79 5.96
C HIS A 106 17.02 5.86 4.84
N PRO A 107 17.03 4.52 4.97
CA PRO A 107 16.47 3.63 3.96
C PRO A 107 14.97 3.85 3.65
N VAL A 108 14.17 4.18 4.67
CA VAL A 108 12.72 4.42 4.49
C VAL A 108 12.49 5.70 3.70
N ARG A 109 13.18 6.78 4.09
CA ARG A 109 13.14 8.07 3.37
C ARG A 109 13.55 7.91 1.91
N THR A 110 14.64 7.16 1.68
CA THR A 110 15.14 6.87 0.33
C THR A 110 14.11 6.13 -0.51
N ARG A 111 13.48 5.07 0.01
CA ARG A 111 12.43 4.33 -0.72
C ARG A 111 11.23 5.21 -1.05
N LEU A 112 10.77 6.02 -0.09
CA LEU A 112 9.65 6.94 -0.30
C LEU A 112 9.97 8.01 -1.36
N ALA A 113 11.19 8.56 -1.35
CA ALA A 113 11.63 9.50 -2.38
C ALA A 113 11.64 8.86 -3.77
N ILE A 114 12.09 7.61 -3.88
CA ILE A 114 12.07 6.86 -5.14
C ILE A 114 10.63 6.66 -5.63
N LEU A 115 9.72 6.21 -4.75
CA LEU A 115 8.31 6.01 -5.09
C LEU A 115 7.62 7.31 -5.51
N HIS A 116 7.86 8.39 -4.77
CA HIS A 116 7.31 9.71 -5.08
C HIS A 116 7.80 10.20 -6.45
N ARG A 117 9.09 10.00 -6.76
CA ARG A 117 9.63 10.35 -8.07
C ARG A 117 9.05 9.49 -9.18
N PHE A 118 8.91 8.19 -8.96
CA PHE A 118 8.28 7.29 -9.93
C PHE A 118 6.85 7.76 -10.25
N ALA A 119 6.06 8.11 -9.22
CA ALA A 119 4.72 8.65 -9.36
C ALA A 119 4.73 9.96 -10.17
N TYR A 120 5.65 10.87 -9.86
CA TYR A 120 5.83 12.13 -10.59
C TYR A 120 6.21 11.93 -12.06
N GLU A 121 7.08 10.95 -12.37
CA GLU A 121 7.50 10.63 -13.75
C GLU A 121 6.40 9.89 -14.54
N ASN A 122 5.41 9.30 -13.88
CA ASN A 122 4.37 8.47 -14.49
C ASN A 122 2.95 8.86 -14.04
N PRO A 123 2.51 10.12 -14.24
CA PRO A 123 1.23 10.60 -13.71
C PRO A 123 0.02 9.85 -14.29
N HIS A 124 0.13 9.38 -15.54
CA HIS A 124 -0.91 8.60 -16.22
C HIS A 124 -1.27 7.27 -15.54
N LEU A 125 -0.39 6.73 -14.68
CA LEU A 125 -0.64 5.50 -13.92
C LEU A 125 -1.45 5.76 -12.63
N LEU A 126 -1.51 7.01 -12.17
CA LEU A 126 -2.11 7.38 -10.88
C LEU A 126 -3.62 7.67 -10.97
N ASP A 127 -4.14 7.90 -12.17
CA ASP A 127 -5.57 8.14 -12.40
C ASP A 127 -6.42 6.88 -12.25
N TRP A 128 -5.79 5.70 -12.11
CA TRP A 128 -6.49 4.43 -12.05
C TRP A 128 -6.76 4.03 -10.61
N ALA A 129 -8.03 4.03 -10.20
CA ALA A 129 -8.40 3.42 -8.93
C ALA A 129 -8.24 1.89 -9.06
N GLU A 130 -7.53 1.26 -8.11
CA GLU A 130 -7.58 -0.19 -7.99
C GLU A 130 -9.03 -0.61 -7.74
N GLU A 131 -9.58 -1.45 -8.61
CA GLU A 131 -10.84 -2.12 -8.34
C GLU A 131 -10.64 -3.01 -7.10
N GLU A 132 -11.44 -2.79 -6.06
CA GLU A 132 -11.53 -3.76 -4.97
C GLU A 132 -12.05 -5.07 -5.56
N ASP A 133 -11.33 -6.16 -5.32
CA ASP A 133 -11.69 -7.48 -5.83
C ASP A 133 -13.08 -7.88 -5.30
N GLU A 134 -14.12 -7.77 -6.13
CA GLU A 134 -15.52 -8.08 -5.76
C GLU A 134 -15.68 -9.52 -5.26
N SER A 135 -14.75 -10.42 -5.59
CA SER A 135 -14.73 -11.80 -5.09
C SER A 135 -14.37 -11.92 -3.60
N LEU A 136 -13.91 -10.83 -2.97
CA LEU A 136 -13.64 -10.74 -1.53
C LEU A 136 -14.85 -10.29 -0.70
N SER A 137 -16.03 -10.19 -1.32
CA SER A 137 -17.29 -9.99 -0.60
C SER A 137 -17.40 -11.05 0.50
N THR A 138 -17.41 -10.58 1.75
CA THR A 138 -17.53 -11.44 2.94
C THR A 138 -18.74 -12.36 2.79
N PRO A 139 -18.62 -13.68 3.07
CA PRO A 139 -19.80 -14.51 3.26
C PRO A 139 -20.56 -13.92 4.44
N SER A 140 -21.68 -13.25 4.17
CA SER A 140 -22.56 -12.71 5.19
C SER A 140 -23.13 -13.89 5.95
N ALA A 141 -22.63 -14.13 7.15
CA ALA A 141 -23.24 -15.06 8.08
C ALA A 141 -24.43 -14.34 8.72
N GLU A 142 -25.55 -14.22 8.00
CA GLU A 142 -26.88 -13.87 8.55
C GLU A 142 -27.92 -13.77 7.41
N ASP A 143 -28.42 -14.93 6.98
CA ASP A 143 -29.78 -15.03 6.44
C ASP A 143 -30.72 -15.27 7.63
N ALA A 144 -31.35 -14.21 8.15
CA ALA A 144 -32.71 -14.25 8.73
C ALA A 144 -33.19 -12.88 9.24
N LYS A 145 -34.12 -12.30 8.47
CA LYS A 145 -35.36 -11.60 8.90
C LYS A 145 -35.27 -10.16 9.47
N ASP A 146 -35.81 -9.27 8.64
CA ASP A 146 -36.91 -8.34 8.96
C ASP A 146 -36.61 -7.13 9.87
N SER A 147 -36.28 -5.98 9.27
CA SER A 147 -37.18 -4.81 9.10
C SER A 147 -36.40 -3.50 8.88
N PRO A 148 -37.04 -2.47 8.29
CA PRO A 148 -36.39 -1.32 7.66
C PRO A 148 -36.22 -0.15 8.63
N ILE A 149 -35.19 0.68 8.47
CA ILE A 149 -35.21 2.14 8.69
C ILE A 149 -33.84 2.69 8.24
N GLY A 150 -33.90 3.79 7.48
CA GLY A 150 -32.83 4.26 6.61
C GLY A 150 -31.58 4.80 7.29
N GLU A 151 -30.48 4.68 6.55
CA GLU A 151 -29.28 5.50 6.72
C GLU A 151 -28.79 5.97 5.35
N PRO A 152 -28.15 7.17 5.30
CA PRO A 152 -28.02 7.95 4.08
C PRO A 152 -27.01 7.32 3.11
N LEU A 153 -27.42 7.28 1.84
CA LEU A 153 -26.60 6.89 0.70
C LEU A 153 -25.25 7.62 0.72
N LYS A 154 -24.19 6.90 1.08
CA LYS A 154 -22.80 7.32 0.86
C LYS A 154 -22.66 7.61 -0.63
N LYS A 155 -22.47 8.88 -0.99
CA LYS A 155 -22.21 9.32 -2.36
C LYS A 155 -20.98 8.57 -2.89
N LYS A 156 -21.22 7.51 -3.65
CA LYS A 156 -20.23 6.85 -4.51
C LYS A 156 -19.72 7.94 -5.46
N ARG A 157 -18.51 8.43 -5.24
CA ARG A 157 -17.83 9.27 -6.22
C ARG A 157 -17.69 8.43 -7.48
N LYS A 158 -18.39 8.83 -8.56
CA LYS A 158 -18.15 8.31 -9.91
C LYS A 158 -16.73 8.73 -10.30
N ARG A 159 -15.74 7.86 -10.05
CA ARG A 159 -14.44 7.92 -10.72
C ARG A 159 -14.54 7.15 -12.04
N GLY A 160 -13.77 7.60 -13.01
CA GLY A 160 -14.02 7.46 -14.44
C GLY A 160 -14.21 6.03 -14.97
N GLN A 161 -14.87 6.01 -16.11
CA GLN A 161 -15.10 4.93 -17.05
C GLN A 161 -13.80 4.15 -17.36
N GLY A 162 -13.45 3.16 -16.54
CA GLY A 162 -12.31 2.29 -16.75
C GLY A 162 -12.77 0.85 -16.55
N GLY A 163 -12.80 0.07 -17.63
CA GLY A 163 -12.94 -1.38 -17.49
C GLY A 163 -11.72 -1.95 -16.76
N ARG A 164 -11.89 -3.15 -16.18
CA ARG A 164 -10.86 -3.92 -15.49
C ARG A 164 -9.49 -3.75 -16.16
N THR A 165 -8.57 -3.09 -15.45
CA THR A 165 -7.18 -2.91 -15.91
C THR A 165 -6.61 -4.29 -16.24
N THR A 166 -5.98 -4.43 -17.41
CA THR A 166 -5.33 -5.68 -17.79
C THR A 166 -4.28 -6.04 -16.75
N LYS A 167 -4.21 -7.32 -16.39
CA LYS A 167 -3.27 -7.81 -15.37
C LYS A 167 -1.84 -7.35 -15.70
N GLY A 168 -1.18 -6.69 -14.76
CA GLY A 168 0.18 -6.17 -14.95
C GLY A 168 0.26 -4.73 -15.45
N GLU A 169 -0.87 -4.12 -15.82
CA GLU A 169 -0.91 -2.71 -16.20
C GLU A 169 -1.26 -1.78 -15.03
N ASP A 170 -1.76 -2.31 -13.92
CA ASP A 170 -2.05 -1.51 -12.72
C ASP A 170 -0.78 -0.85 -12.14
N PHE A 171 -1.00 0.23 -11.39
CA PHE A 171 0.07 1.06 -10.83
C PHE A 171 1.13 0.24 -10.08
N TRP A 172 0.72 -0.64 -9.16
CA TRP A 172 1.68 -1.41 -8.37
C TRP A 172 2.44 -2.43 -9.20
N SER A 173 1.79 -3.11 -10.14
CA SER A 173 2.49 -3.99 -11.08
C SER A 173 3.57 -3.24 -11.87
N LYS A 174 3.30 -2.00 -12.33
CA LYS A 174 4.30 -1.17 -13.01
C LYS A 174 5.44 -0.74 -12.08
N VAL A 175 5.14 -0.38 -10.84
CA VAL A 175 6.13 -0.05 -9.81
C VAL A 175 7.05 -1.25 -9.56
N GLU A 176 6.49 -2.45 -9.36
CA GLU A 176 7.25 -3.69 -9.15
C GLU A 176 8.18 -3.99 -10.33
N MET A 177 7.65 -3.97 -11.56
CA MET A 177 8.43 -4.18 -12.78
C MET A 177 9.57 -3.17 -12.91
N TRP A 178 9.32 -1.90 -12.56
CA TRP A 178 10.34 -0.87 -12.59
C TRP A 178 11.44 -1.14 -11.56
N PHE A 179 11.09 -1.49 -10.31
CA PHE A 179 12.07 -1.85 -9.30
C PHE A 179 12.91 -3.04 -9.71
N GLU A 180 12.30 -4.11 -10.24
CA GLU A 180 13.03 -5.28 -10.73
C GLU A 180 14.01 -4.94 -11.85
N ALA A 181 13.59 -4.10 -12.80
CA ALA A 181 14.45 -3.64 -13.89
C ALA A 181 15.63 -2.81 -13.35
N ARG A 182 15.38 -1.92 -12.39
CA ARG A 182 16.42 -1.08 -11.78
C ARG A 182 17.35 -1.86 -10.86
N GLN A 183 16.87 -2.86 -10.12
CA GLN A 183 17.74 -3.75 -9.33
C GLN A 183 18.70 -4.52 -10.24
N LYS A 184 18.24 -5.05 -11.38
CA LYS A 184 19.12 -5.71 -12.36
C LYS A 184 20.20 -4.77 -12.90
N GLN A 185 19.90 -3.47 -13.02
CA GLN A 185 20.82 -2.48 -13.57
C GLN A 185 21.76 -1.86 -12.53
N TRP A 186 21.26 -1.58 -11.33
CA TRP A 186 21.92 -0.77 -10.31
C TRP A 186 22.33 -1.58 -9.08
N GLY A 187 21.80 -2.79 -8.91
CA GLY A 187 22.03 -3.68 -7.78
C GLY A 187 20.93 -3.63 -6.72
N ASP A 188 21.04 -4.50 -5.73
CA ASP A 188 19.97 -4.79 -4.76
C ASP A 188 20.00 -3.89 -3.51
N SER A 189 20.99 -3.00 -3.41
CA SER A 189 21.16 -2.10 -2.26
C SER A 189 21.00 -0.64 -2.64
N TRP A 190 20.24 0.11 -1.84
CA TRP A 190 20.03 1.55 -2.00
C TRP A 190 21.33 2.38 -1.98
N GLY A 191 22.42 1.83 -1.42
CA GLY A 191 23.74 2.48 -1.37
C GLY A 191 24.60 2.27 -2.62
N THR A 192 24.13 1.50 -3.61
CA THR A 192 24.87 1.35 -4.87
C THR A 192 24.93 2.68 -5.64
N PRO A 193 25.93 2.87 -6.52
CA PRO A 193 26.10 4.12 -7.24
C PRO A 193 24.87 4.54 -8.07
N GLY A 194 24.18 3.57 -8.70
CA GLY A 194 22.98 3.85 -9.49
C GLY A 194 21.81 4.39 -8.66
N TRP A 195 21.50 3.71 -7.55
CA TRP A 195 20.46 4.18 -6.63
C TRP A 195 20.83 5.52 -5.99
N THR A 196 22.08 5.69 -5.55
CA THR A 196 22.56 6.94 -4.94
C THR A 196 22.42 8.13 -5.90
N ALA A 197 22.86 7.96 -7.16
CA ALA A 197 22.73 9.01 -8.17
C ALA A 197 21.26 9.37 -8.44
N TYR A 198 20.38 8.36 -8.55
CA TYR A 198 18.95 8.59 -8.75
C TYR A 198 18.33 9.35 -7.57
N VAL A 199 18.64 8.95 -6.34
CA VAL A 199 18.12 9.59 -5.12
C VAL A 199 18.65 11.01 -4.95
N CYS A 200 19.94 11.25 -5.18
CA CYS A 200 20.53 12.60 -5.14
C CYS A 200 19.85 13.54 -6.13
N LEU A 201 19.63 13.08 -7.38
CA LEU A 201 18.89 13.85 -8.38
C LEU A 201 17.46 14.13 -7.92
N THR A 202 16.80 13.16 -7.29
CA THR A 202 15.43 13.30 -6.78
C THR A 202 15.33 14.39 -5.72
N VAL A 203 16.22 14.35 -4.72
CA VAL A 203 16.25 15.33 -3.63
C VAL A 203 16.60 16.71 -4.19
N TRP A 204 17.54 16.79 -5.12
CA TRP A 204 17.94 18.06 -5.74
C TRP A 204 16.83 18.71 -6.57
N LEU A 205 16.10 17.92 -7.37
CA LEU A 205 14.96 18.41 -8.13
C LEU A 205 13.87 18.97 -7.21
N HIS A 206 13.62 18.30 -6.09
CA HIS A 206 12.63 18.77 -5.10
C HIS A 206 13.03 20.08 -4.44
N ILE A 207 14.30 20.26 -4.09
CA ILE A 207 14.79 21.54 -3.53
C ILE A 207 14.61 22.71 -4.52
N LYS A 208 14.63 22.44 -5.83
CA LYS A 208 14.49 23.49 -6.85
C LYS A 208 13.05 23.85 -7.22
N LEU A 209 12.10 22.97 -6.92
CA LEU A 209 10.68 23.15 -7.25
C LEU A 209 9.87 23.75 -6.10
N THR A 210 10.45 23.83 -4.90
CA THR A 210 9.96 24.57 -3.72
C THR A 210 10.61 25.94 -3.60
#